data_AF-A0A7V5H0E7-F1
#
_entry.id   AF-A0A7V5H0E7-F1
#
_cell.length_a   1.000
_cell.length_b   1.000
_cell.length_c   1.000
_cell.angle_alpha   90.00
_cell.angle_beta   90.00
_cell.angle_gamma   90.00
#
_symmetry.space_group_name_H-M   'P 1'
#
loop_
_entity.id
_entity.type
_entity.pdbx_description
1 polymer ?
#
loop_
_entity_poly.entity_id
_entity_poly.type
_entity_poly.pdbx_seq_one_letter_code
_entity_poly.pdbx_strand_id
1 'polypeptide(L)'
;MFKIILPIFEGPLDLLLYFIKRDEINIYDIPIARITDEFLNYIRLMQSLDIEPASEFLVMAATLMEIKAKMLLPKEKNLQAENEQDPRQQLVDRL
;
A
#
# COMPACT_ATOMS: atom_id res chain seq x y z
N MET A 1 -24.42 17.04 14.07
CA MET A 1 -24.14 16.33 12.80
C MET A 1 -22.63 16.30 12.63
N PHE A 2 -21.98 15.15 12.76
CA PHE A 2 -20.53 15.04 12.57
C PHE A 2 -20.26 14.97 11.06
N LYS A 3 -19.48 15.90 10.52
CA LYS A 3 -18.97 15.82 9.15
C LYS A 3 -17.68 15.02 9.19
N ILE A 4 -17.70 13.84 8.59
CA ILE A 4 -16.47 13.09 8.30
C ILE A 4 -15.81 13.81 7.13
N ILE A 5 -14.66 14.43 7.36
CA ILE A 5 -13.87 15.08 6.33
C ILE A 5 -12.76 14.10 5.98
N LEU A 6 -12.82 13.52 4.78
CA LEU A 6 -11.68 12.80 4.25
C LEU A 6 -10.58 13.80 3.88
N PRO A 7 -9.32 13.54 4.21
CA PRO A 7 -8.23 14.32 3.65
C PRO A 7 -8.24 14.16 2.12
N ILE A 8 -8.07 15.26 1.40
CA ILE A 8 -7.92 15.24 -0.05
C ILE A 8 -6.44 14.94 -0.33
N PHE A 9 -6.17 13.76 -0.88
CA PHE A 9 -4.82 13.36 -1.30
C PHE A 9 -4.67 13.60 -2.79
N GLU A 10 -3.45 13.98 -3.22
CA GLU A 10 -3.16 14.22 -4.64
C GLU A 10 -3.01 12.91 -5.44
N GLY A 11 -2.92 11.77 -4.75
CA GLY A 11 -2.89 10.45 -5.37
C GLY A 11 -2.58 9.33 -4.36
N PRO A 12 -2.42 8.08 -4.83
CA PRO A 12 -2.22 6.93 -3.96
C PRO A 12 -0.87 6.94 -3.23
N LEU A 13 0.18 7.52 -3.83
CA LEU A 13 1.49 7.65 -3.18
C LEU A 13 1.45 8.63 -2.02
N ASP A 14 0.74 9.74 -2.16
CA ASP A 14 0.56 10.72 -1.08
C ASP A 14 -0.20 10.11 0.10
N LEU A 15 -1.23 9.31 -0.18
CA LEU A 15 -1.93 8.54 0.85
C LEU A 15 -0.99 7.55 1.58
N LEU A 16 -0.11 6.86 0.85
CA LEU A 16 0.87 5.95 1.45
C LEU A 16 1.90 6.70 2.30
N LEU A 17 2.41 7.83 1.81
CA LEU A 17 3.31 8.71 2.57
C LEU A 17 2.64 9.22 3.85
N TYR A 18 1.35 9.53 3.78
CA TYR A 18 0.57 9.91 4.95
C TYR A 18 0.53 8.77 5.99
N PHE A 19 0.25 7.53 5.60
CA PHE A 19 0.27 6.39 6.54
C PHE A 19 1.65 6.20 7.18
N ILE A 20 2.72 6.27 6.38
CA ILE A 20 4.10 6.11 6.83
C ILE A 20 4.45 7.20 7.86
N LYS A 21 4.13 8.46 7.56
CA LYS A 21 4.39 9.58 8.48
C LYS A 21 3.52 9.52 9.74
N ARG A 22 2.23 9.21 9.61
CA ARG A 22 1.28 9.14 10.72
C ARG A 22 1.67 8.08 11.74
N ASP A 23 2.14 6.93 11.27
CA ASP A 23 2.47 5.79 12.13
C ASP A 23 3.97 5.65 12.41
N GLU A 24 4.77 6.66 12.06
CA GLU A 24 6.24 6.69 12.25
C GLU A 24 6.95 5.44 11.69
N ILE A 25 6.50 4.97 10.53
CA ILE A 25 7.04 3.77 9.88
C ILE A 25 8.39 4.11 9.24
N ASN A 26 9.37 3.23 9.41
CA ASN A 26 10.61 3.29 8.63
C ASN A 26 10.33 2.97 7.15
N ILE A 27 10.64 3.89 6.25
CA ILE A 27 10.45 3.72 4.81
C ILE A 27 11.22 2.52 4.22
N TYR A 28 12.33 2.11 4.85
CA TYR A 28 13.10 0.93 4.44
C TYR A 28 12.55 -0.38 5.03
N ASP A 29 11.61 -0.31 5.98
CA ASP A 29 10.99 -1.48 6.60
C ASP A 29 9.47 -1.33 6.73
N ILE A 30 8.81 -1.15 5.58
CA ILE A 30 7.37 -0.94 5.51
C ILE A 30 6.64 -2.27 5.82
N PRO A 31 5.69 -2.30 6.78
CA PRO A 31 4.84 -3.46 7.03
C PRO A 31 3.76 -3.55 5.93
N ILE A 32 4.13 -4.10 4.77
CA ILE A 32 3.29 -4.16 3.56
C ILE A 32 1.90 -4.73 3.86
N ALA A 33 1.81 -5.79 4.67
CA ALA A 33 0.53 -6.39 5.02
C ALA A 33 -0.43 -5.39 5.67
N ARG A 34 0.05 -4.60 6.65
CA ARG A 34 -0.72 -3.59 7.37
C ARG A 34 -1.10 -2.43 6.45
N ILE A 35 -0.13 -1.89 5.72
CA ILE A 35 -0.33 -0.75 4.82
C ILE A 35 -1.33 -1.10 3.70
N THR A 36 -1.26 -2.32 3.17
CA THR A 36 -2.24 -2.81 2.18
C THR A 36 -3.66 -2.81 2.74
N ASP A 37 -3.83 -3.31 3.97
CA ASP A 37 -5.16 -3.40 4.59
C ASP A 37 -5.74 -2.00 4.89
N GLU A 38 -4.90 -1.07 5.34
CA GLU A 38 -5.29 0.34 5.53
C GLU A 38 -5.65 1.04 4.22
N PHE A 39 -4.86 0.83 3.16
CA PHE A 39 -5.13 1.38 1.84
C PHE A 39 -6.47 0.87 1.28
N LEU A 40 -6.74 -0.42 1.41
CA LEU A 40 -8.01 -1.01 1.00
C LEU A 40 -9.18 -0.53 1.87
N ASN A 41 -8.98 -0.30 3.17
CA ASN A 41 -9.98 0.32 4.03
C ASN A 41 -10.32 1.74 3.58
N TYR A 42 -9.32 2.51 3.17
CA TYR A 42 -9.53 3.86 2.63
C TYR A 42 -10.37 3.83 1.35
N ILE A 43 -10.06 2.94 0.41
CA ILE A 43 -10.88 2.76 -0.82
C ILE A 43 -12.32 2.38 -0.46
N ARG A 44 -12.51 1.43 0.47
CA ARG A 44 -13.86 1.04 0.93
C ARG A 44 -14.63 2.21 1.56
N LEU A 45 -13.93 3.09 2.28
CA LEU A 45 -14.53 4.29 2.88
C LEU A 45 -14.90 5.33 1.81
N MET A 46 -14.08 5.49 0.77
CA MET A 46 -14.46 6.34 -0.38
C MET A 46 -15.74 5.80 -1.03
N GLN A 47 -15.79 4.49 -1.30
CA GLN A 47 -16.95 3.84 -1.90
C GLN A 47 -18.21 3.97 -1.04
N SER A 48 -18.10 3.84 0.29
CA SER A 48 -19.25 3.98 1.20
C SER A 48 -19.78 5.40 1.33
N LEU A 49 -18.99 6.39 0.89
CA LEU A 49 -19.37 7.81 0.83
C LEU A 49 -19.76 8.24 -0.60
N ASP A 50 -19.97 7.28 -1.52
CA ASP A 50 -20.26 7.50 -2.93
C ASP A 50 -19.17 8.33 -3.66
N ILE A 51 -17.92 8.24 -3.19
CA ILE A 51 -16.75 8.85 -3.83
C ILE A 51 -16.09 7.79 -4.71
N GLU A 52 -16.09 8.04 -6.03
CA GLU A 52 -15.47 7.14 -6.98
C GLU A 52 -13.94 7.23 -6.92
N PRO A 53 -13.21 6.13 -6.64
CA PRO A 53 -11.76 6.14 -6.62
C PRO A 53 -11.19 6.31 -8.03
N ALA A 54 -10.16 7.13 -8.18
CA ALA A 54 -9.43 7.25 -9.43
C ALA A 54 -8.73 5.92 -9.79
N SER A 55 -8.53 5.68 -11.09
CA SER A 55 -7.94 4.43 -11.60
C SER A 55 -6.56 4.12 -10.99
N GLU A 56 -5.77 5.14 -10.69
CA GLU A 56 -4.47 5.03 -10.02
C GLU A 56 -4.55 4.38 -8.62
N PHE A 57 -5.64 4.58 -7.87
CA PHE A 57 -5.83 3.93 -6.57
C PHE A 57 -6.06 2.42 -6.75
N LEU A 58 -6.81 2.03 -7.78
CA LEU A 58 -7.03 0.61 -8.08
C LEU A 58 -5.73 -0.06 -8.53
N VAL A 59 -4.92 0.63 -9.34
CA VAL A 59 -3.59 0.16 -9.74
C VAL A 59 -2.71 -0.02 -8.50
N MET A 60 -2.64 0.97 -7.61
CA MET A 60 -1.85 0.85 -6.38
C MET A 60 -2.35 -0.27 -5.46
N ALA A 61 -3.67 -0.43 -5.32
CA ALA A 61 -4.24 -1.55 -4.55
C ALA A 61 -3.79 -2.90 -5.09
N ALA A 62 -3.82 -3.08 -6.43
CA ALA A 62 -3.33 -4.29 -7.08
C ALA A 62 -1.83 -4.50 -6.82
N THR A 63 -1.02 -3.45 -6.94
CA THR A 63 0.42 -3.50 -6.66
C THR A 63 0.70 -3.91 -5.20
N LEU A 64 0.01 -3.30 -4.23
CA LEU A 64 0.17 -3.65 -2.81
C LEU A 64 -0.23 -5.09 -2.52
N MET A 65 -1.34 -5.57 -3.12
CA MET A 65 -1.77 -6.97 -2.98
C MET A 65 -0.75 -7.94 -3.58
N GLU A 66 -0.15 -7.60 -4.73
CA GLU A 66 0.91 -8.40 -5.35
C GLU A 66 2.14 -8.52 -4.45
N ILE A 67 2.62 -7.39 -3.89
CA ILE A 67 3.75 -7.37 -2.97
C ILE A 67 3.42 -8.18 -1.71
N LYS A 68 2.22 -7.97 -1.12
CA LYS A 68 1.74 -8.74 0.04
C LYS A 68 1.73 -10.23 -0.24
N ALA A 69 1.22 -10.66 -1.39
CA ALA A 69 1.21 -12.07 -1.77
C ALA A 69 2.63 -12.64 -1.89
N LYS A 70 3.52 -11.97 -2.65
CA LYS A 70 4.93 -12.39 -2.82
C LYS A 70 5.66 -12.54 -1.48
N MET A 71 5.44 -11.60 -0.55
CA MET A 71 6.07 -11.65 0.78
C MET A 71 5.55 -12.78 1.68
N LEU A 72 4.32 -13.25 1.46
CA LEU A 72 3.72 -14.34 2.23
C LEU A 72 4.01 -15.72 1.64
N LEU A 73 4.44 -15.80 0.39
CA LEU A 73 4.76 -17.07 -0.26
C LEU A 73 6.04 -17.67 0.34
N PRO A 74 6.09 -19.01 0.53
CA PRO A 74 7.30 -19.67 0.97
C PRO A 74 8.40 -19.50 -0.10
N LYS A 75 9.58 -19.04 0.31
CA LYS A 75 10.75 -19.02 -0.56
C LYS A 75 11.12 -20.45 -0.92
N GLU A 76 11.10 -20.80 -2.19
CA GLU A 76 11.59 -22.10 -2.64
C GLU A 76 13.07 -22.22 -2.27
N LYS A 77 13.47 -23.32 -1.62
CA LYS A 77 14.87 -23.64 -1.26
C LYS A 77 15.75 -23.96 -2.48
N ASN A 78 15.43 -23.41 -3.64
CA ASN A 78 16.23 -23.56 -4.84
C ASN A 78 17.36 -22.51 -4.82
N LEU A 79 18.57 -22.90 -5.21
CA LEU A 79 19.80 -22.09 -5.19
C LEU A 79 19.72 -20.75 -5.99
N GLN A 80 18.58 -20.43 -6.60
CA GLN A 80 18.28 -19.17 -7.28
C GLN A 80 17.70 -18.08 -6.36
N ALA A 81 17.33 -18.43 -5.12
CA ALA A 81 16.72 -17.49 -4.16
C ALA A 81 17.66 -16.36 -3.69
N GLU A 82 18.97 -16.44 -3.92
CA GLU A 82 19.93 -15.41 -3.52
C GLU A 82 19.82 -14.11 -4.32
N ASN A 83 19.17 -14.14 -5.50
CA ASN A 83 18.99 -12.95 -6.35
C ASN A 83 17.57 -12.36 -6.33
N GLU A 84 16.68 -12.87 -5.48
CA GLU A 84 15.31 -12.35 -5.41
C GLU A 84 15.31 -11.00 -4.69
N GLN A 85 15.24 -9.92 -5.47
CA GLN A 85 15.11 -8.56 -4.97
C GLN A 85 13.88 -8.45 -4.06
N ASP A 86 14.00 -7.67 -2.99
CA ASP A 86 12.90 -7.43 -2.06
C ASP A 86 11.67 -6.94 -2.86
N PRO A 87 10.52 -7.65 -2.81
CA PRO A 87 9.33 -7.28 -3.57
C PRO A 87 8.84 -5.86 -3.31
N ARG A 88 9.19 -5.26 -2.16
CA ARG A 88 8.81 -3.88 -1.82
C ARG A 88 9.76 -2.81 -2.37
N GLN A 89 10.92 -3.18 -2.92
CA GLN A 89 11.95 -2.23 -3.34
C GLN A 89 11.42 -1.16 -4.31
N GLN A 90 10.67 -1.58 -5.33
CA GLN A 90 10.09 -0.65 -6.31
C GLN A 90 9.11 0.36 -5.70
N LEU A 91 8.43 -0.02 -4.61
CA LEU A 91 7.53 0.88 -3.89
C LEU A 91 8.35 1.90 -3.09
N VAL A 92 9.41 1.44 -2.40
CA VAL A 92 10.32 2.31 -1.64
C VAL A 92 10.96 3.36 -2.55
N ASP A 93 11.40 2.98 -3.74
CA ASP A 93 12.07 3.91 -4.67
C ASP A 93 11.13 5.03 -5.21
N ARG A 94 9.81 4.84 -5.11
CA ARG A 94 8.79 5.80 -5.55
C ARG A 94 8.29 6.73 -4.45
N LEU A 95 8.58 6.41 -3.18
CA LEU A 95 8.14 7.14 -1.99
C LEU A 95 9.24 8.09 -1.51
#